data_AF-A0A9E7IVU3-F1
#
_entry.id   AF-A0A9E7IVU3-F1
#
_cell.length_a   1.000
_cell.length_b   1.000
_cell.length_c   1.000
_cell.angle_alpha   90.00
_cell.angle_beta   90.00
_cell.angle_gamma   90.00
#
_symmetry.space_group_name_H-M   'P 1'
#
loop_
_entity.id
_entity.type
_entity.pdbx_description
1 polymer ?
#
loop_
_entity_poly.entity_id
_entity_poly.type
_entity_poly.pdbx_seq_one_letter_code
_entity_poly.pdbx_strand_id
1 'polypeptide(L)'
;MVLDLIKNDIEKILDKNALLMAFMAFIFTLIPALIGESAINNEMIMQILKSDGLVMMFIIFAIELTKSTIVNDKISKRIEFILANGVSKNKIIINYIASLYFSTLIILAPSIVLSIYTMSLSIYLIFNTLITSLIYTLLIIYTILYITNMNKINSLQISLAILHIIILSASYVTYIFTNILALYFIIKALILIVLIVLLGINTKNERILTTYY
;
A
#
# COMPACT_ATOMS: atom_id res chain seq x y z
N MET A 1 -8.37 1.90 -24.40
CA MET A 1 -6.93 1.55 -24.46
C MET A 1 -6.23 1.57 -23.11
N VAL A 2 -6.19 2.68 -22.34
CA VAL A 2 -5.53 2.68 -21.01
C VAL A 2 -6.33 1.89 -19.97
N LEU A 3 -7.65 2.05 -19.96
CA LEU A 3 -8.54 1.31 -19.05
C LEU A 3 -8.50 -0.20 -19.31
N ASP A 4 -8.43 -0.61 -20.58
CA ASP A 4 -8.36 -2.02 -20.97
C ASP A 4 -7.03 -2.67 -20.54
N LEU A 5 -5.93 -1.91 -20.57
CA LEU A 5 -4.64 -2.37 -20.04
C LEU A 5 -4.70 -2.55 -18.52
N ILE A 6 -5.27 -1.59 -17.80
CA ILE A 6 -5.44 -1.68 -16.35
C ILE A 6 -6.32 -2.88 -15.99
N LYS A 7 -7.42 -3.09 -16.72
CA LYS A 7 -8.31 -4.24 -16.51
C LYS A 7 -7.56 -5.56 -16.70
N ASN A 8 -6.82 -5.71 -17.80
CA ASN A 8 -6.06 -6.93 -18.07
C ASN A 8 -4.98 -7.18 -17.01
N ASP A 9 -4.31 -6.12 -16.53
CA ASP A 9 -3.34 -6.23 -15.45
C ASP A 9 -4.01 -6.63 -14.13
N ILE A 10 -5.19 -6.08 -13.81
CA ILE A 10 -5.96 -6.48 -12.61
C ILE A 10 -6.37 -7.96 -12.69
N GLU A 11 -6.89 -8.43 -13.83
CA GLU A 11 -7.26 -9.84 -14.01
C GLU A 11 -6.05 -10.77 -13.86
N LYS A 12 -4.86 -10.33 -14.30
CA LYS A 12 -3.61 -11.07 -14.11
C LYS A 12 -3.15 -11.08 -12.65
N ILE A 13 -3.32 -9.96 -11.93
CA ILE A 13 -2.94 -9.82 -10.52
C ILE A 13 -3.87 -10.64 -9.61
N LEU A 14 -5.17 -10.62 -9.90
CA LEU A 14 -6.21 -11.34 -9.15
C LEU A 14 -6.26 -12.83 -9.54
N ASP A 15 -5.15 -13.51 -9.33
CA ASP A 15 -5.02 -14.93 -9.53
C ASP A 15 -5.67 -15.73 -8.37
N LYS A 16 -5.53 -17.07 -8.39
CA LYS A 16 -6.06 -17.93 -7.31
C LYS A 16 -5.48 -17.60 -5.94
N ASN A 17 -4.28 -17.02 -5.86
CA ASN A 17 -3.66 -16.62 -4.59
C ASN A 17 -4.34 -15.38 -4.01
N ALA A 18 -4.90 -14.50 -4.86
CA ALA A 18 -5.67 -13.34 -4.41
C ALA A 18 -6.89 -13.74 -3.56
N LEU A 19 -7.55 -14.86 -3.90
CA LEU A 19 -8.65 -15.39 -3.09
C LEU A 19 -8.19 -15.83 -1.70
N LEU A 20 -7.04 -16.50 -1.61
CA LEU A 20 -6.45 -16.90 -0.33
C LEU A 20 -6.04 -15.67 0.50
N MET A 21 -5.44 -14.65 -0.13
CA MET A 21 -5.10 -13.39 0.54
C MET A 21 -6.34 -12.68 1.09
N ALA A 22 -7.43 -12.62 0.31
CA ALA A 22 -8.69 -12.03 0.74
C ALA A 22 -9.28 -12.78 1.94
N PHE A 23 -9.23 -14.12 1.91
CA PHE A 23 -9.67 -14.95 3.03
C PHE A 23 -8.83 -14.74 4.29
N MET A 24 -7.50 -14.66 4.17
CA MET A 24 -6.61 -14.38 5.29
C MET A 24 -6.87 -13.00 5.88
N ALA A 25 -7.03 -11.98 5.02
CA ALA A 25 -7.38 -10.63 5.44
C ALA A 25 -8.68 -10.61 6.24
N PHE A 26 -9.69 -11.34 5.77
CA PHE A 26 -10.98 -11.44 6.41
C PHE A 26 -10.87 -12.05 7.82
N ILE A 27 -10.14 -13.17 7.96
CA ILE A 27 -9.88 -13.80 9.26
C ILE A 27 -9.14 -12.85 10.21
N PHE A 28 -8.08 -12.19 9.76
CA PHE A 28 -7.34 -11.24 10.61
C PHE A 28 -8.22 -10.08 11.09
N THR A 29 -9.19 -9.66 10.29
CA THR A 29 -10.14 -8.61 10.66
C THR A 29 -11.18 -9.11 11.67
N LEU A 30 -11.49 -10.41 11.69
CA LEU A 30 -12.40 -10.99 12.69
C LEU A 30 -11.77 -11.11 14.07
N ILE A 31 -10.45 -11.30 14.18
CA ILE A 31 -9.78 -11.53 15.47
C ILE A 31 -10.09 -10.42 16.50
N PRO A 32 -9.93 -9.12 16.20
CA PRO A 32 -10.29 -8.07 17.15
C PRO A 32 -11.79 -7.94 17.40
N ALA A 33 -12.65 -8.41 16.50
CA ALA A 33 -14.11 -8.40 16.71
C ALA A 33 -14.53 -9.51 17.68
N LEU A 34 -13.84 -10.66 17.64
CA LEU A 34 -14.15 -11.82 18.47
C LEU A 34 -13.54 -11.74 19.87
N ILE A 35 -12.41 -11.04 20.04
CA ILE A 35 -11.71 -10.93 21.33
C ILE A 35 -12.45 -10.02 22.33
N GLY A 36 -13.47 -9.26 21.89
CA GLY A 36 -14.23 -8.36 22.78
C GLY A 36 -13.42 -7.12 23.19
N GLU A 37 -14.12 -6.09 23.68
CA GLU A 37 -13.55 -4.77 24.00
C GLU A 37 -12.25 -4.86 24.82
N SER A 38 -11.15 -4.45 24.19
CA SER A 38 -9.83 -4.43 24.80
C SER A 38 -9.73 -3.37 25.91
N ALA A 39 -8.73 -3.54 26.79
CA ALA A 39 -8.31 -2.65 27.89
C ALA A 39 -8.02 -1.15 27.54
N ILE A 40 -8.31 -0.71 26.32
CA ILE A 40 -8.12 0.68 25.86
C ILE A 40 -9.44 1.44 26.09
N ASN A 41 -9.49 2.26 27.14
CA ASN A 41 -10.68 3.05 27.53
C ASN A 41 -11.07 4.17 26.53
N ASN A 42 -10.39 4.29 25.38
CA ASN A 42 -10.64 5.35 24.40
C ASN A 42 -11.06 4.74 23.05
N GLU A 43 -12.35 4.88 22.75
CA GLU A 43 -12.98 4.36 21.53
C GLU A 43 -12.30 4.89 20.26
N MET A 44 -11.89 6.17 20.25
CA MET A 44 -11.27 6.76 19.07
C MET A 44 -9.89 6.17 18.79
N ILE A 45 -9.12 5.89 19.83
CA ILE A 45 -7.81 5.23 19.72
C ILE A 45 -7.98 3.81 19.17
N MET A 46 -9.02 3.10 19.63
CA MET A 46 -9.36 1.79 19.10
C MET A 46 -9.68 1.83 17.60
N GLN A 47 -10.52 2.79 17.17
CA GLN A 47 -10.84 2.95 15.76
C GLN A 47 -9.60 3.31 14.91
N ILE A 48 -8.70 4.15 15.43
CA ILE A 48 -7.43 4.49 14.78
C ILE A 48 -6.58 3.23 14.56
N LEU A 49 -6.37 2.41 15.60
CA LEU A 49 -5.56 1.18 15.52
C LEU A 49 -6.14 0.18 14.52
N LYS A 50 -7.47 0.03 14.48
CA LYS A 50 -8.16 -0.82 13.50
C LYS A 50 -7.94 -0.31 12.08
N SER A 51 -8.09 1.00 11.86
CA SER A 51 -7.89 1.63 10.56
C SER A 51 -6.45 1.43 10.05
N ASP A 52 -5.47 1.54 10.93
CA ASP A 52 -4.07 1.33 10.60
C ASP A 52 -3.72 -0.14 10.40
N GLY A 53 -4.37 -1.06 11.11
CA GLY A 53 -4.26 -2.49 10.84
C GLY A 53 -4.67 -2.85 9.41
N LEU A 54 -5.71 -2.21 8.87
CA LEU A 54 -6.10 -2.38 7.46
C LEU A 54 -5.04 -1.83 6.50
N VAL A 55 -4.42 -0.67 6.80
CA VAL A 55 -3.33 -0.11 6.00
C VAL A 55 -2.10 -1.01 6.04
N MET A 56 -1.79 -1.61 7.19
CA MET A 56 -0.70 -2.58 7.32
C MET A 56 -0.92 -3.82 6.45
N MET A 57 -2.13 -4.39 6.48
CA MET A 57 -2.49 -5.51 5.59
C MET A 57 -2.39 -5.10 4.11
N PHE A 58 -2.84 -3.89 3.78
CA PHE A 58 -2.72 -3.33 2.44
C PHE A 58 -1.27 -3.32 1.96
N ILE A 59 -0.34 -2.82 2.78
CA ILE A 59 1.09 -2.76 2.43
C ILE A 59 1.63 -4.17 2.15
N ILE A 60 1.34 -5.13 3.02
CA ILE A 60 1.80 -6.51 2.88
C ILE A 60 1.31 -7.13 1.56
N PHE A 61 0.02 -7.06 1.28
CA PHE A 61 -0.54 -7.64 0.06
C PHE A 61 -0.09 -6.90 -1.19
N ALA A 62 -0.02 -5.57 -1.16
CA ALA A 62 0.48 -4.78 -2.29
C ALA A 62 1.89 -5.23 -2.69
N ILE A 63 2.78 -5.43 -1.72
CA ILE A 63 4.15 -5.87 -2.00
C ILE A 63 4.16 -7.29 -2.57
N GLU A 64 3.32 -8.19 -2.07
CA GLU A 64 3.23 -9.54 -2.64
C GLU A 64 2.77 -9.51 -4.11
N LEU A 65 1.73 -8.73 -4.42
CA LEU A 65 1.23 -8.56 -5.80
C LEU A 65 2.25 -7.89 -6.73
N THR A 66 3.19 -7.10 -6.19
CA THR A 66 4.24 -6.50 -7.03
C THR A 66 5.19 -7.52 -7.64
N LYS A 67 5.36 -8.68 -6.99
CA LYS A 67 6.27 -9.74 -7.44
C LYS A 67 5.88 -10.31 -8.80
N SER A 68 4.59 -10.45 -9.08
CA SER A 68 4.05 -10.94 -10.36
C SER A 68 3.83 -9.82 -11.41
N THR A 69 4.04 -8.56 -11.03
CA THR A 69 3.82 -7.38 -11.89
C THR A 69 5.10 -6.58 -12.11
N ILE A 70 5.24 -5.41 -11.48
CA ILE A 70 6.31 -4.44 -11.73
C ILE A 70 7.69 -5.03 -11.44
N VAL A 71 7.83 -5.90 -10.42
CA VAL A 71 9.10 -6.56 -10.12
C VAL A 71 9.49 -7.49 -11.26
N ASN A 72 8.58 -8.37 -11.69
CA ASN A 72 8.81 -9.30 -12.79
C ASN A 72 9.06 -8.57 -14.11
N ASP A 73 8.28 -7.53 -14.41
CA ASP A 73 8.43 -6.70 -15.61
C ASP A 73 9.78 -5.95 -15.61
N LYS A 74 10.30 -5.60 -14.43
CA LYS A 74 11.62 -5.00 -14.27
C LYS A 74 12.74 -6.03 -14.48
N ILE A 75 12.65 -7.21 -13.86
CA ILE A 75 13.64 -8.31 -14.02
C ILE A 75 13.73 -8.76 -15.49
N SER A 76 12.59 -8.92 -16.15
CA SER A 76 12.48 -9.36 -17.54
C SER A 76 12.81 -8.28 -18.57
N LYS A 77 13.19 -7.06 -18.14
CA LYS A 77 13.40 -5.88 -18.99
C LYS A 77 12.20 -5.49 -19.87
N ARG A 78 10.99 -5.96 -19.51
CA ARG A 78 9.76 -5.59 -20.23
C ARG A 78 9.49 -4.09 -20.13
N ILE A 79 9.82 -3.45 -19.01
CA ILE A 79 9.72 -1.99 -18.85
C ILE A 79 10.59 -1.27 -19.89
N GLU A 80 11.82 -1.76 -20.13
CA GLU A 80 12.74 -1.21 -21.14
C GLU A 80 12.15 -1.33 -22.55
N PHE A 81 11.63 -2.51 -22.88
CA PHE A 81 10.97 -2.76 -24.16
C PHE A 81 9.76 -1.85 -24.39
N ILE A 82 8.92 -1.65 -23.37
CA ILE A 82 7.73 -0.78 -23.47
C ILE A 82 8.15 0.69 -23.66
N LEU A 83 9.20 1.14 -22.98
CA LEU A 83 9.76 2.48 -23.15
C LEU A 83 10.37 2.68 -24.55
N ALA A 84 11.10 1.68 -25.07
CA ALA A 84 11.69 1.71 -26.41
C ALA A 84 10.61 1.79 -27.52
N ASN A 85 9.43 1.23 -27.27
CA ASN A 85 8.27 1.33 -28.18
C ASN A 85 7.50 2.66 -28.07
N GLY A 86 8.07 3.68 -27.38
CA GLY A 86 7.52 5.04 -27.36
C GLY A 86 6.42 5.28 -26.32
N VAL A 87 6.15 4.34 -25.41
CA VAL A 87 5.22 4.59 -24.31
C VAL A 87 5.91 5.46 -23.25
N SER A 88 5.30 6.58 -22.89
CA SER A 88 5.87 7.48 -21.87
C SER A 88 5.97 6.80 -20.49
N LYS A 89 7.08 7.03 -19.78
CA LYS A 89 7.32 6.58 -18.40
C LYS A 89 6.14 6.86 -17.46
N ASN A 90 5.58 8.07 -17.50
CA ASN A 90 4.49 8.47 -16.61
C ASN A 90 3.25 7.59 -16.81
N LYS A 91 2.95 7.20 -18.05
CA LYS A 91 1.83 6.32 -18.37
C LYS A 91 2.03 4.90 -17.84
N ILE A 92 3.26 4.39 -17.91
CA ILE A 92 3.64 3.09 -17.33
C ILE A 92 3.46 3.13 -15.80
N ILE A 93 3.96 4.18 -15.16
CA ILE A 93 3.86 4.35 -13.70
C ILE A 93 2.39 4.46 -13.26
N ILE A 94 1.58 5.26 -13.94
CA ILE A 94 0.14 5.41 -13.65
C ILE A 94 -0.58 4.07 -13.79
N ASN A 95 -0.26 3.27 -14.82
CA ASN A 95 -0.85 1.95 -14.98
C ASN A 95 -0.52 1.04 -13.79
N TYR A 96 0.73 0.97 -13.36
CA TYR A 96 1.12 0.18 -12.19
C TYR A 96 0.47 0.67 -10.90
N ILE A 97 0.35 1.99 -10.69
CA ILE A 97 -0.32 2.55 -9.51
C ILE A 97 -1.78 2.11 -9.49
N ALA A 98 -2.49 2.33 -10.60
CA ALA A 98 -3.90 2.00 -10.70
C ALA A 98 -4.15 0.50 -10.53
N SER A 99 -3.42 -0.34 -11.26
CA SER A 99 -3.62 -1.80 -11.22
C SER A 99 -3.31 -2.37 -9.83
N LEU A 100 -2.23 -1.92 -9.20
CA LEU A 100 -1.85 -2.37 -7.86
C LEU A 100 -2.86 -1.91 -6.81
N TYR A 101 -3.24 -0.63 -6.83
CA TYR A 101 -4.17 -0.04 -5.87
C TYR A 101 -5.55 -0.71 -5.94
N PHE A 102 -6.12 -0.85 -7.13
CA PHE A 102 -7.44 -1.47 -7.26
C PHE A 102 -7.42 -2.96 -6.95
N SER A 103 -6.40 -3.70 -7.37
CA SER A 103 -6.30 -5.14 -7.06
C SER A 103 -6.22 -5.40 -5.56
N THR A 104 -5.40 -4.62 -4.86
CA THR A 104 -5.26 -4.74 -3.39
C THR A 104 -6.51 -4.32 -2.65
N LEU A 105 -7.21 -3.29 -3.11
CA LEU A 105 -8.52 -2.91 -2.56
C LEU A 105 -9.59 -3.97 -2.79
N ILE A 106 -9.61 -4.62 -3.96
CA ILE A 106 -10.55 -5.72 -4.23
C ILE A 106 -10.31 -6.88 -3.27
N ILE A 107 -9.04 -7.23 -3.02
CA ILE A 107 -8.66 -8.27 -2.04
C ILE A 107 -9.13 -7.88 -0.61
N LEU A 108 -8.97 -6.60 -0.23
CA LEU A 108 -9.34 -6.12 1.09
C LEU A 108 -10.81 -5.72 1.24
N ALA A 109 -11.59 -5.68 0.16
CA ALA A 109 -12.97 -5.24 0.19
C ALA A 109 -13.82 -5.99 1.23
N PRO A 110 -13.74 -7.34 1.36
CA PRO A 110 -14.48 -8.06 2.40
C PRO A 110 -14.09 -7.61 3.82
N SER A 111 -12.81 -7.38 4.08
CA SER A 111 -12.30 -6.88 5.37
C SER A 111 -12.77 -5.46 5.67
N ILE A 112 -12.74 -4.57 4.68
CA ILE A 112 -13.22 -3.19 4.83
C ILE A 112 -14.71 -3.19 5.15
N VAL A 113 -15.51 -3.95 4.39
CA VAL A 113 -16.95 -4.10 4.63
C VAL A 113 -17.21 -4.61 6.05
N LEU A 114 -16.53 -5.68 6.46
CA LEU A 114 -16.65 -6.22 7.80
C LEU A 114 -16.32 -5.16 8.87
N SER A 115 -15.23 -4.41 8.69
CA SER A 115 -14.79 -3.37 9.63
C SER A 115 -15.81 -2.24 9.82
N ILE A 116 -16.60 -1.93 8.78
CA ILE A 116 -17.69 -0.97 8.87
C ILE A 116 -18.83 -1.54 9.71
N TYR A 117 -19.25 -2.77 9.41
CA TYR A 117 -20.41 -3.40 10.04
C TYR A 117 -20.17 -3.83 11.49
N THR A 118 -19.02 -4.42 11.80
CA THR A 118 -18.76 -5.01 13.12
C THR A 118 -17.96 -4.11 14.05
N MET A 119 -17.26 -3.10 13.52
CA MET A 119 -16.27 -2.34 14.30
C MET A 119 -16.51 -0.83 14.36
N SER A 120 -17.68 -0.36 13.91
CA SER A 120 -18.13 1.05 13.99
C SER A 120 -17.08 2.08 13.53
N LEU A 121 -16.29 1.73 12.50
CA LEU A 121 -15.26 2.62 11.96
C LEU A 121 -15.88 3.91 11.42
N SER A 122 -15.46 5.05 11.97
CA SER A 122 -15.92 6.35 11.49
C SER A 122 -15.54 6.60 10.02
N ILE A 123 -16.41 7.31 9.31
CA ILE A 123 -16.23 7.56 7.87
C ILE A 123 -14.93 8.32 7.56
N TYR A 124 -14.51 9.20 8.46
CA TYR A 124 -13.25 9.95 8.34
C TYR A 124 -12.03 9.02 8.35
N LEU A 125 -12.06 7.97 9.17
CA LEU A 125 -10.98 6.98 9.22
C LEU A 125 -10.97 6.13 7.94
N ILE A 126 -12.12 5.77 7.39
CA ILE A 126 -12.20 5.05 6.10
C ILE A 126 -11.62 5.89 4.97
N PHE A 127 -11.97 7.18 4.88
CA PHE A 127 -11.34 8.05 3.89
C PHE A 127 -9.83 8.18 4.11
N ASN A 128 -9.39 8.28 5.36
CA ASN A 128 -7.97 8.31 5.67
C ASN A 128 -7.26 7.01 5.28
N THR A 129 -7.85 5.82 5.49
CA THR A 129 -7.25 4.55 5.05
C THR A 129 -7.15 4.46 3.53
N LEU A 130 -8.15 4.91 2.80
CA LEU A 130 -8.12 4.94 1.32
C LEU A 130 -7.05 5.89 0.77
N ILE A 131 -6.90 7.08 1.36
CA ILE A 131 -5.88 8.05 0.96
C ILE A 131 -4.49 7.55 1.33
N THR A 132 -4.29 7.08 2.56
CA THR A 132 -2.98 6.59 3.02
C THR A 132 -2.52 5.36 2.25
N SER A 133 -3.43 4.42 1.94
CA SER A 133 -3.11 3.27 1.08
C SER A 133 -2.70 3.70 -0.33
N LEU A 134 -3.35 4.70 -0.92
CA LEU A 134 -2.94 5.27 -2.21
C LEU A 134 -1.51 5.85 -2.13
N ILE A 135 -1.22 6.63 -1.08
CA ILE A 135 0.13 7.17 -0.85
C ILE A 135 1.16 6.03 -0.69
N TYR A 136 0.82 4.96 0.01
CA TYR A 136 1.69 3.78 0.10
C TYR A 136 1.90 3.08 -1.25
N THR A 137 0.90 2.99 -2.13
CA THR A 137 1.12 2.42 -3.48
C THR A 137 2.14 3.20 -4.28
N LEU A 138 2.07 4.55 -4.22
CA LEU A 138 3.08 5.42 -4.83
C LEU A 138 4.45 5.11 -4.27
N LEU A 139 4.58 5.06 -2.94
CA LEU A 139 5.84 4.78 -2.25
C LEU A 139 6.41 3.41 -2.64
N ILE A 140 5.59 2.36 -2.67
CA ILE A 140 5.99 1.01 -3.08
C ILE A 140 6.54 1.03 -4.51
N ILE A 141 5.79 1.60 -5.46
CA ILE A 141 6.18 1.63 -6.88
C ILE A 141 7.47 2.41 -7.09
N TYR A 142 7.59 3.60 -6.49
CA TYR A 142 8.83 4.38 -6.59
C TYR A 142 10.01 3.65 -5.94
N THR A 143 9.80 2.94 -4.84
CA THR A 143 10.86 2.16 -4.18
C THR A 143 11.34 1.01 -5.07
N ILE A 144 10.42 0.27 -5.70
CA ILE A 144 10.79 -0.82 -6.64
C ILE A 144 11.52 -0.26 -7.86
N LEU A 145 11.07 0.86 -8.41
CA LEU A 145 11.73 1.52 -9.54
C LEU A 145 13.12 2.04 -9.16
N TYR A 146 13.32 2.47 -7.91
CA TYR A 146 14.60 2.92 -7.39
C TYR A 146 15.62 1.78 -7.17
N ILE A 147 15.17 0.59 -6.76
CA ILE A 147 16.04 -0.55 -6.44
C ILE A 147 16.74 -1.09 -7.69
N THR A 148 18.06 -1.12 -7.71
CA THR A 148 18.84 -1.72 -8.81
C THR A 148 19.24 -3.18 -8.52
N ASN A 149 19.54 -3.50 -7.26
CA ASN A 149 19.82 -4.87 -6.83
C ASN A 149 18.51 -5.59 -6.50
N MET A 150 18.13 -6.56 -7.33
CA MET A 150 16.84 -7.24 -7.21
C MET A 150 16.76 -8.17 -5.99
N ASN A 151 17.90 -8.59 -5.40
CA ASN A 151 17.91 -9.34 -4.13
C ASN A 151 17.36 -8.53 -2.95
N LYS A 152 17.40 -7.19 -3.02
CA LYS A 152 16.83 -6.30 -1.99
C LYS A 152 15.30 -6.21 -2.02
N ILE A 153 14.64 -6.75 -3.04
CA ILE A 153 13.17 -6.71 -3.14
C ILE A 153 12.53 -7.58 -2.05
N ASN A 154 13.16 -8.68 -1.67
CA ASN A 154 12.62 -9.58 -0.63
C ASN A 154 12.55 -8.91 0.75
N SER A 155 13.42 -7.94 1.05
CA SER A 155 13.39 -7.19 2.31
C SER A 155 12.43 -6.00 2.29
N LEU A 156 11.83 -5.67 1.14
CA LEU A 156 10.95 -4.51 0.97
C LEU A 156 9.67 -4.65 1.81
N GLN A 157 9.14 -5.85 1.95
CA GLN A 157 7.98 -6.13 2.79
C GLN A 157 8.25 -5.77 4.26
N ILE A 158 9.37 -6.24 4.80
CA ILE A 158 9.76 -5.99 6.20
C ILE A 158 10.09 -4.51 6.39
N SER A 159 10.80 -3.88 5.46
CA SER A 159 11.19 -2.48 5.61
C SER A 159 10.01 -1.52 5.59
N LEU A 160 9.03 -1.72 4.69
CA LEU A 160 7.83 -0.88 4.63
C LEU A 160 6.86 -1.14 5.78
N ALA A 161 6.78 -2.39 6.26
CA ALA A 161 6.07 -2.74 7.49
C ALA A 161 6.63 -1.99 8.71
N ILE A 162 7.96 -2.00 8.88
CA ILE A 162 8.63 -1.27 9.97
C ILE A 162 8.42 0.24 9.82
N LEU A 163 8.57 0.78 8.59
CA LEU A 163 8.32 2.19 8.31
C LEU A 163 6.89 2.59 8.71
N HIS A 164 5.90 1.77 8.40
CA HIS A 164 4.50 2.03 8.78
C HIS A 164 4.33 2.09 10.30
N ILE A 165 4.92 1.15 11.04
CA ILE A 165 4.88 1.14 12.52
C ILE A 165 5.54 2.40 13.09
N ILE A 166 6.65 2.86 12.53
CA ILE A 166 7.33 4.10 12.96
C ILE A 166 6.41 5.32 12.72
N ILE A 167 5.83 5.42 11.53
CA ILE A 167 4.92 6.54 11.17
C ILE A 167 3.68 6.54 12.06
N LEU A 168 3.12 5.36 12.34
CA LEU A 168 2.00 5.18 13.25
C LEU A 168 2.36 5.65 14.66
N SER A 169 3.52 5.24 15.17
CA SER A 169 3.99 5.63 16.50
C SER A 169 4.15 7.14 16.61
N ALA A 170 4.80 7.79 15.64
CA ALA A 170 4.97 9.24 15.61
C ALA A 170 3.63 9.98 15.55
N SER A 171 2.72 9.54 14.67
CA SER A 171 1.39 10.15 14.53
C SER A 171 0.57 9.96 15.80
N TYR A 172 0.62 8.77 16.41
CA TYR A 172 -0.11 8.46 17.62
C TYR A 172 0.34 9.30 18.82
N VAL A 173 1.65 9.50 18.99
CA VAL A 173 2.20 10.43 20.00
C VAL A 173 1.62 11.82 19.81
N THR A 174 1.55 12.32 18.58
CA THR A 174 0.98 13.64 18.30
C THR A 174 -0.50 13.74 18.65
N TYR A 175 -1.26 12.65 18.43
CA TYR A 175 -2.66 12.57 18.83
C TYR A 175 -2.82 12.61 20.35
N ILE A 176 -2.00 11.87 21.11
CA ILE A 176 -2.06 11.90 22.58
C ILE A 176 -1.81 13.32 23.12
N PHE A 177 -0.84 14.05 22.54
CA PHE A 177 -0.48 15.38 23.02
C PHE A 177 -1.49 16.46 22.63
N THR A 178 -2.10 16.35 21.45
CA THR A 178 -2.97 17.42 20.91
C THR A 178 -4.46 17.10 20.99
N ASN A 179 -4.82 15.82 21.07
CA ASN A 179 -6.18 15.30 20.94
C ASN A 179 -6.89 15.75 19.65
N ILE A 180 -6.13 16.13 18.61
CA ILE A 180 -6.66 16.60 17.32
C ILE A 180 -6.42 15.52 16.26
N LEU A 181 -7.51 14.86 15.84
CA LEU A 181 -7.46 13.80 14.82
C LEU A 181 -6.90 14.29 13.47
N ALA A 182 -7.24 15.52 13.07
CA ALA A 182 -6.76 16.09 11.82
C ALA A 182 -5.22 16.19 11.79
N LEU A 183 -4.60 16.53 12.93
CA LEU A 183 -3.15 16.66 13.05
C LEU A 183 -2.46 15.30 12.93
N TYR A 184 -3.07 14.26 13.48
CA TYR A 184 -2.65 12.87 13.30
C TYR A 184 -2.65 12.46 11.81
N PHE A 185 -3.68 12.83 11.03
CA PHE A 185 -3.71 12.56 9.59
C PHE A 185 -2.65 13.36 8.82
N ILE A 186 -2.51 14.65 9.13
CA ILE A 186 -1.57 15.55 8.46
C ILE A 186 -0.13 15.07 8.64
N ILE A 187 0.27 14.71 9.86
CA ILE A 187 1.64 14.27 10.16
C ILE A 187 1.97 12.99 9.40
N LYS A 188 1.06 12.02 9.39
CA LYS A 188 1.21 10.78 8.63
C LYS A 188 1.40 11.07 7.14
N ALA A 189 0.51 11.89 6.56
CA ALA A 189 0.57 12.23 5.14
C ALA A 189 1.87 12.99 4.79
N LEU A 190 2.28 13.94 5.64
CA LEU A 190 3.49 14.75 5.42
C LEU A 190 4.74 13.87 5.39
N ILE A 191 4.91 12.97 6.35
CA ILE A 191 6.06 12.05 6.39
C ILE A 191 6.12 11.22 5.11
N LEU A 192 4.98 10.64 4.68
CA LEU A 192 4.93 9.83 3.48
C LEU A 192 5.20 10.62 2.20
N ILE A 193 4.64 11.83 2.07
CA ILE A 193 4.85 12.70 0.91
C ILE A 193 6.33 13.08 0.80
N VAL A 194 6.97 13.45 1.91
CA VAL A 194 8.41 13.76 1.93
C VAL A 194 9.23 12.57 1.42
N LEU A 195 8.93 11.36 1.87
CA LEU A 195 9.63 10.15 1.41
C LEU A 195 9.43 9.89 -0.09
N ILE A 196 8.20 10.08 -0.60
CA ILE A 196 7.89 9.93 -2.02
C ILE A 196 8.65 10.96 -2.86
N VAL A 197 8.68 12.23 -2.44
CA VAL A 197 9.41 13.29 -3.14
C VAL A 197 10.90 12.98 -3.19
N LEU A 198 11.49 12.58 -2.06
CA LEU A 198 12.90 12.17 -1.99
C LEU A 198 13.21 10.98 -2.92
N LEU A 199 12.34 9.97 -2.98
CA LEU A 199 12.48 8.85 -3.91
C LEU A 199 12.32 9.29 -5.37
N GLY A 200 11.32 10.13 -5.66
CA GLY A 200 11.04 10.62 -7.01
C GLY A 200 12.21 11.39 -7.62
N ILE A 201 12.84 12.28 -6.84
CA ILE A 201 14.03 13.04 -7.26
C ILE A 201 15.19 12.10 -7.58
N ASN A 202 15.36 11.04 -6.80
CA ASN A 202 16.48 10.11 -6.93
C ASN A 202 16.24 9.01 -8.00
N THR A 203 15.02 8.83 -8.48
CA THR A 203 14.64 7.80 -9.47
C THR A 203 14.82 8.30 -10.91
N LYS A 204 16.07 8.34 -11.37
CA LYS A 204 16.43 8.66 -12.77
C LYS A 204 16.01 7.55 -13.75
N ASN A 205 15.88 7.87 -15.05
CA ASN A 205 15.50 6.90 -16.08
C ASN A 205 16.49 5.74 -16.19
N GLU A 206 17.79 6.03 -16.08
CA GLU A 206 18.85 5.00 -16.06
C GLU A 206 18.62 3.99 -14.93
N ARG A 207 18.28 4.46 -13.73
CA ARG A 207 18.03 3.58 -12.57
C ARG A 207 16.82 2.67 -12.73
N ILE A 208 15.81 3.10 -13.48
CA ILE A 208 14.62 2.28 -13.76
C ILE A 208 14.98 1.09 -14.63
N LEU A 209 15.89 1.29 -15.58
CA LEU A 209 16.29 0.30 -16.58
C LEU A 209 17.41 -0.62 -16.08
N THR A 210 18.21 -0.17 -15.12
CA THR A 210 19.32 -0.96 -14.58
C THR A 210 18.86 -1.97 -13.53
N THR A 211 19.16 -3.25 -13.76
CA THR A 211 18.93 -4.35 -12.81
C THR A 211 20.15 -5.26 -12.73
N TYR A 212 20.55 -5.67 -11.52
CA TYR A 212 21.56 -6.69 -11.28
C TYR A 212 21.22 -7.52 -10.03
N TYR A 213 21.93 -8.64 -9.84
CA TYR A 213 21.80 -9.54 -8.68
C TYR A 213 22.98 -9.35 -7.72
#